data_AF-W1YHM9-F1
#
_entry.id   AF-W1YHM9-F1
#
_cell.length_a   1.000
_cell.length_b   1.000
_cell.length_c   1.000
_cell.angle_alpha   90.00
_cell.angle_beta   90.00
_cell.angle_gamma   90.00
#
_symmetry.space_group_name_H-M   'P 1'
#
loop_
_entity.id
_entity.type
_entity.pdbx_description
1 polymer ?
#
loop_
_entity_poly.entity_id
_entity_poly.type
_entity_poly.pdbx_seq_one_letter_code
_entity_poly.pdbx_strand_id
1 'polypeptide(L)' 'FPNMVIAIAFIGIMGPSITNVIISLCITKWAEYARITRGLVQIERHAEYITFARMSGASNLRILWRYILPNVLPP' A
#
# COMPACT_ATOMS: atom_id res chain seq x y z
N PHE A 1 -14.66 -10.19 -8.96
CA PHE A 1 -15.49 -11.36 -8.57
C PHE A 1 -14.73 -12.61 -8.09
N PRO A 2 -13.44 -12.88 -8.43
CA PRO A 2 -12.69 -14.02 -7.85
C PRO A 2 -12.37 -13.89 -6.35
N ASN A 3 -12.19 -12.66 -5.86
CA ASN A 3 -11.73 -12.37 -4.49
C ASN A 3 -12.68 -12.91 -3.39
N MET A 4 -14.00 -12.90 -3.61
CA MET A 4 -14.95 -13.45 -2.64
C MET A 4 -14.88 -14.98 -2.57
N VAL A 5 -14.67 -15.67 -3.70
CA VAL A 5 -14.55 -17.12 -3.74
C VAL A 5 -13.30 -17.58 -3.00
N ILE A 6 -12.18 -16.89 -3.21
CA ILE A 6 -10.91 -17.16 -2.50
C ILE A 6 -11.06 -16.92 -0.99
N ALA A 7 -11.75 -15.83 -0.60
CA ALA A 7 -11.98 -15.55 0.82
C ALA A 7 -12.82 -16.64 1.50
N ILE A 8 -13.90 -17.10 0.86
CA ILE A 8 -14.75 -18.18 1.39
C ILE A 8 -13.97 -19.50 1.48
N ALA A 9 -13.15 -19.82 0.47
CA ALA A 9 -12.29 -21.01 0.49
C ALA A 9 -11.28 -20.98 1.65
N PHE A 10 -10.64 -19.83 1.90
CA PHE A 10 -9.73 -19.66 3.03
C PHE A 10 -10.42 -19.77 4.40
N ILE A 11 -11.62 -19.20 4.54
CA ILE A 11 -12.42 -19.30 5.77
C ILE A 11 -12.81 -20.76 6.04
N GLY A 12 -13.17 -21.52 4.99
CA GLY A 12 -13.50 -22.95 5.11
C GLY A 12 -12.32 -23.82 5.57
N ILE A 13 -11.09 -23.47 5.19
CA ILE A 13 -9.87 -24.21 5.57
C ILE A 13 -9.43 -23.86 7.01
N MET A 14 -9.52 -22.59 7.41
CA MET A 14 -8.96 -22.14 8.70
C MET A 14 -9.94 -22.27 9.88
N GLY A 15 -11.23 -22.49 9.64
CA GLY A 15 -12.26 -22.61 10.67
C GLY A 15 -12.77 -21.25 11.19
N PRO A 16 -13.91 -21.25 11.94
CA PRO A 16 -14.62 -20.03 12.33
C PRO A 16 -13.89 -19.28 13.45
N SER A 17 -12.97 -18.39 13.05
CA SER A 17 -12.35 -17.41 13.93
C SER A 17 -12.32 -16.05 13.24
N ILE A 18 -12.67 -14.99 13.97
CA ILE A 18 -12.60 -13.60 13.52
C ILE A 18 -11.20 -13.28 12.98
N THR A 19 -10.16 -13.81 13.62
CA THR A 19 -8.75 -13.63 13.21
C THR A 19 -8.49 -14.17 11.81
N ASN A 20 -9.06 -15.33 11.46
CA ASN A 20 -8.87 -15.95 10.16
C ASN A 20 -9.57 -15.16 9.04
N VAL A 21 -10.76 -14.61 9.35
CA VAL A 21 -11.48 -13.72 8.44
C VAL A 21 -10.66 -12.45 8.17
N ILE A 22 -10.11 -11.83 9.21
CA ILE A 22 -9.26 -10.63 9.07
C ILE A 22 -8.03 -10.94 8.20
N ILE A 23 -7.32 -12.03 8.46
CA ILE A 23 -6.13 -12.43 7.69
C ILE A 23 -6.48 -12.68 6.22
N SER A 24 -7.57 -13.39 5.94
CA SER A 24 -8.01 -13.66 4.57
C SER A 24 -8.34 -12.37 3.80
N LEU A 25 -9.02 -11.42 4.44
CA LEU A 25 -9.31 -10.11 3.85
C LEU A 25 -8.02 -9.33 3.56
N CYS A 26 -7.08 -9.30 4.50
CA CYS A 26 -5.79 -8.65 4.32
C CYS A 26 -5.03 -9.24 3.12
N ILE A 27 -4.91 -10.57 3.02
CA ILE A 27 -4.19 -11.26 1.93
C ILE A 27 -4.90 -11.12 0.58
N THR A 28 -6.21 -10.98 0.57
CA THR A 28 -6.95 -10.79 -0.68
C THR A 28 -6.83 -9.35 -1.19
N LYS A 29 -6.79 -8.38 -0.28
CA LYS A 29 -6.84 -6.95 -0.62
C LYS A 29 -5.48 -6.25 -0.67
N TRP A 30 -4.44 -6.77 0.00
CA TRP A 30 -3.14 -6.08 0.07
C TRP A 30 -2.53 -5.82 -1.32
N ALA A 31 -2.62 -6.75 -2.27
CA ALA A 31 -2.02 -6.59 -3.59
C ALA A 31 -2.67 -5.45 -4.39
N GLU A 32 -4.00 -5.30 -4.26
CA GLU A 32 -4.77 -4.21 -4.86
C GLU A 32 -4.33 -2.86 -4.29
N TYR A 33 -4.28 -2.74 -2.95
CA TYR A 33 -3.80 -1.53 -2.29
C TYR A 33 -2.34 -1.22 -2.63
N ALA A 34 -1.44 -2.21 -2.58
CA ALA A 34 -0.03 -2.03 -2.91
C ALA A 34 0.19 -1.54 -4.34
N ARG A 35 -0.61 -2.01 -5.30
CA ARG A 35 -0.58 -1.54 -6.69
C ARG A 35 -1.03 -0.07 -6.80
N ILE A 36 -2.09 0.31 -6.09
CA ILE A 36 -2.58 1.70 -6.07
C ILE A 36 -1.52 2.62 -5.45
N THR A 37 -1.01 2.28 -4.27
CA THR A 37 0.03 3.04 -3.58
C THR A 37 1.29 3.16 -4.43
N ARG A 38 1.73 2.10 -5.12
CA ARG A 38 2.86 2.18 -6.05
C ARG A 38 2.62 3.20 -7.17
N GLY A 39 1.41 3.26 -7.72
CA GLY A 39 1.03 4.25 -8.73
C GLY A 39 1.13 5.68 -8.20
N LEU A 40 0.57 5.93 -7.02
CA LEU A 40 0.62 7.24 -6.36
C LEU A 40 2.06 7.65 -6.03
N VAL A 41 2.86 6.74 -5.46
CA VAL A 41 4.28 6.98 -5.18
C VAL A 41 5.05 7.31 -6.45
N GLN A 42 4.76 6.65 -7.57
CA GLN A 42 5.46 6.92 -8.83
C GLN A 42 5.13 8.32 -9.35
N ILE A 43 3.89 8.78 -9.23
CA ILE A 43 3.49 10.15 -9.58
C ILE A 43 4.24 11.14 -8.68
N GLU A 44 4.18 10.97 -7.36
CA GLU A 44 4.84 11.87 -6.40
C GLU A 44 6.36 11.91 -6.60
N ARG A 45 7.00 10.77 -6.91
CA ARG A 45 8.45 10.68 -7.12
C ARG A 45 8.96 11.58 -8.25
N HIS A 46 8.11 11.89 -9.23
CA HIS A 46 8.45 12.74 -10.38
C HIS A 46 8.10 14.22 -10.16
N ALA A 47 7.59 14.60 -8.99
CA ALA A 47 7.28 15.98 -8.69
C ALA A 47 8.55 16.86 -8.55
N GLU A 48 8.45 18.12 -8.96
CA GLU A 48 9.56 19.07 -8.97
C GLU A 48 10.14 19.29 -7.56
N TYR A 49 9.30 19.36 -6.53
CA TYR A 49 9.74 19.56 -5.15
C TYR A 49 10.59 18.39 -4.61
N ILE A 50 10.39 17.16 -5.11
CA ILE A 50 11.25 16.01 -4.77
C ILE A 50 12.60 16.14 -5.46
N THR A 51 12.61 16.64 -6.69
CA THR A 51 13.84 16.92 -7.44
C THR A 51 14.68 17.98 -6.71
N PHE A 52 14.06 19.07 -6.25
CA PHE A 52 14.72 20.07 -5.42
C PHE A 52 15.22 19.51 -4.08
N ALA A 53 14.41 18.70 -3.40
CA ALA A 53 14.81 18.06 -2.14
C ALA A 53 16.04 17.15 -2.33
N ARG A 54 16.10 16.40 -3.44
CA ARG A 54 17.25 15.56 -3.78
C ARG A 54 18.48 16.40 -4.13
N MET A 55 18.34 17.49 -4.87
CA MET A 55 19.43 18.44 -5.14
C MET A 55 19.97 19.09 -3.87
N SER A 56 19.10 19.34 -2.88
CA SER A 56 19.47 19.83 -1.55
C SER A 56 20.15 18.78 -0.65
N GLY A 57 20.42 17.58 -1.14
CA GLY A 57 21.10 16.52 -0.38
C GLY A 57 20.18 15.68 0.52
N ALA A 58 18.85 15.71 0.33
CA ALA A 58 17.96 14.84 1.09
C ALA A 58 18.18 13.36 0.71
N SER A 59 18.35 12.50 1.72
CA SER A 59 18.43 11.05 1.50
C SER A 59 17.09 10.49 1.01
N ASN A 60 17.14 9.39 0.25
CA ASN A 60 15.93 8.72 -0.24
C ASN A 60 14.98 8.33 0.91
N LEU A 61 15.52 7.97 2.09
CA LEU A 61 14.71 7.67 3.27
C LEU A 61 13.95 8.92 3.76
N ARG A 62 14.63 10.07 3.81
CA ARG A 62 14.00 11.35 4.20
C ARG A 62 12.94 11.76 3.20
N ILE A 63 13.20 11.61 1.90
CA ILE A 63 12.22 11.87 0.84
C ILE A 63 10.98 10.98 1.02
N LEU A 64 11.18 9.69 1.26
CA LEU A 64 10.09 8.73 1.42
C LEU A 64 9.19 9.08 2.61
N TRP A 65 9.75 9.26 3.80
CA TRP A 65 8.97 9.48 5.03
C TRP A 65 8.41 10.90 5.20
N ARG A 66 9.13 11.93 4.71
CA ARG A 66 8.77 13.33 4.94
C ARG A 66 7.94 13.93 3.81
N TYR A 67 8.02 13.37 2.61
CA TYR A 67 7.38 13.91 1.41
C TYR A 67 6.41 12.92 0.78
N ILE A 68 6.88 11.73 0.42
CA ILE A 68 6.04 10.76 -0.32
C ILE A 68 4.94 10.18 0.58
N LEU A 69 5.29 9.67 1.76
CA LEU A 69 4.35 9.01 2.67
C LEU A 69 3.16 9.91 3.07
N PRO A 70 3.36 11.16 3.54
CA PRO A 70 2.24 12.04 3.89
C PRO A 70 1.44 12.54 2.69
N ASN A 71 1.99 12.59 1.47
CA ASN A 71 1.25 13.01 0.27
C ASN A 71 0.44 11.87 -0.37
N VAL A 72 0.93 10.62 -0.25
CA VAL A 72 0.25 9.44 -0.79
C VAL A 72 -0.79 8.88 0.19
N LEU A 73 -0.61 9.10 1.49
CA LEU A 73 -1.67 8.89 2.46
C LEU A 73 -2.73 9.98 2.25
N PRO A 74 -4.02 9.63 2.08
CA PRO A 74 -5.08 10.63 2.11
C PRO A 74 -5.04 11.38 3.45
N PRO A 75 -5.47 12.65 3.50
CA PRO A 75 -5.61 13.40 4.76
C PRO A 75 -6.60 12.73 5.73
#